data_AF-A0A1Y0KZA8-F1
#
_entry.id   AF-A0A1Y0KZA8-F1
#
_cell.length_a   1.000
_cell.length_b   1.000
_cell.length_c   1.000
_cell.angle_alpha   90.00
_cell.angle_beta   90.00
_cell.angle_gamma   90.00
#
_symmetry.space_group_name_H-M   'P 1'
#
loop_
_entity.id
_entity.type
_entity.pdbx_description
1 polymer ?
#
loop_
_entity_poly.entity_id
_entity_poly.type
_entity_poly.pdbx_seq_one_letter_code
_entity_poly.pdbx_strand_id
1 'polypeptide(L)'
;MIYNRKFVQIMKIKNSRSLEYKALNINYCTKVLNQVIKNKKVYDMNSVFELEKDLQGVYLIFALDSQNNLKMSYIGESTDIQTRWKKHLYHLKNKNRPAARLRKLESNISNLRFVILALTDSQNQRLKTETYYIYTFKSRFISANSKIANNKMRCNFGHGVKKTFLTYSEIDGKFRLEIYGCCWNKMCQDRFLIDKEN
;
A
#
# COMPACT_ATOMS: atom_id res chain seq x y z
N MET A 1 -27.68 8.67 10.18
CA MET A 1 -26.40 8.81 9.44
C MET A 1 -26.65 8.47 7.98
N ILE A 2 -26.87 9.47 7.12
CA ILE A 2 -27.08 9.23 5.68
C ILE A 2 -25.71 8.84 5.11
N TYR A 3 -25.49 7.54 4.90
CA TYR A 3 -24.32 7.08 4.15
C TYR A 3 -24.40 7.69 2.75
N ASN A 4 -23.56 8.69 2.49
CA ASN A 4 -23.48 9.40 1.22
C ASN A 4 -23.32 8.35 0.10
N ARG A 5 -24.19 8.35 -0.93
CA ARG A 5 -24.16 7.35 -2.02
C ARG A 5 -22.77 7.21 -2.65
N LYS A 6 -21.98 8.29 -2.69
CA LYS A 6 -20.59 8.31 -3.15
C LYS A 6 -19.67 7.41 -2.30
N PHE A 7 -19.82 7.40 -0.98
CA PHE A 7 -19.06 6.52 -0.08
C PHE A 7 -19.23 5.04 -0.44
N VAL A 8 -20.49 4.62 -0.61
CA VAL A 8 -20.83 3.24 -0.95
C VAL A 8 -20.21 2.85 -2.29
N GLN A 9 -20.21 3.77 -3.26
CA GLN A 9 -19.58 3.55 -4.56
C GLN A 9 -18.07 3.35 -4.45
N ILE A 10 -17.33 4.20 -3.72
CA ILE A 10 -15.87 4.03 -3.59
C ILE A 10 -15.54 2.74 -2.85
N MET A 11 -16.30 2.41 -1.80
CA MET A 11 -16.16 1.13 -1.09
C MET A 11 -16.40 -0.06 -2.01
N LYS A 12 -17.42 0.00 -2.88
CA LYS A 12 -17.66 -1.02 -3.92
C LYS A 12 -16.48 -1.09 -4.88
N ILE A 13 -16.02 0.03 -5.43
CA ILE A 13 -14.89 0.08 -6.38
C ILE A 13 -13.61 -0.53 -5.78
N LYS A 14 -13.30 -0.26 -4.50
CA LYS A 14 -12.06 -0.76 -3.85
C LYS A 14 -12.13 -2.24 -3.44
N ASN A 15 -13.33 -2.78 -3.16
CA ASN A 15 -13.48 -4.13 -2.62
C ASN A 15 -14.05 -5.15 -3.61
N SER A 16 -14.70 -4.70 -4.68
CA SER A 16 -15.39 -5.55 -5.65
C SER A 16 -14.43 -6.31 -6.56
N ARG A 17 -14.88 -7.47 -7.02
CA ARG A 17 -14.27 -8.27 -8.09
C ARG A 17 -15.02 -8.12 -9.42
N SER A 18 -16.12 -7.36 -9.44
CA SER A 18 -16.91 -7.13 -10.65
C SER A 18 -16.10 -6.37 -11.69
N LEU A 19 -16.13 -6.84 -12.93
CA LEU A 19 -15.38 -6.25 -14.04
C LEU A 19 -15.83 -4.81 -14.34
N GLU A 20 -17.08 -4.46 -14.03
CA GLU A 20 -17.62 -3.11 -14.19
C GLU A 20 -16.81 -2.05 -13.42
N TYR A 21 -16.25 -2.41 -12.25
CA TYR A 21 -15.46 -1.51 -11.42
C TYR A 21 -13.96 -1.60 -11.69
N LYS A 22 -13.52 -2.55 -12.52
CA LYS A 22 -12.09 -2.80 -12.78
C LYS A 22 -11.42 -1.57 -13.38
N ALA A 23 -11.99 -1.02 -14.46
CA ALA A 23 -11.42 0.13 -15.15
C ALA A 23 -11.34 1.37 -14.23
N LEU A 24 -12.41 1.66 -13.48
CA LEU A 24 -12.45 2.78 -12.52
C LEU A 24 -11.40 2.60 -11.41
N ASN A 25 -11.27 1.39 -10.87
CA ASN A 25 -10.30 1.10 -9.81
C ASN A 25 -8.85 1.26 -10.32
N ILE A 26 -8.56 0.72 -11.50
CA ILE A 26 -7.24 0.84 -12.14
C ILE A 26 -6.93 2.31 -12.42
N ASN A 27 -7.86 3.06 -13.03
CA ASN A 27 -7.67 4.49 -13.31
C ASN A 27 -7.34 5.29 -12.04
N TYR A 28 -8.10 5.05 -10.96
CA TYR A 28 -7.84 5.67 -9.67
C TYR A 28 -6.42 5.36 -9.17
N CYS A 29 -6.02 4.08 -9.15
CA CYS A 29 -4.72 3.69 -8.62
C CYS A 29 -3.56 4.17 -9.52
N THR A 30 -3.74 4.21 -10.84
CA THR A 30 -2.78 4.81 -11.78
C THR A 30 -2.58 6.30 -11.50
N LYS A 31 -3.67 7.06 -11.26
CA LYS A 31 -3.57 8.49 -10.91
C LYS A 31 -2.79 8.70 -9.61
N VAL A 32 -3.08 7.90 -8.58
CA VAL A 32 -2.32 7.94 -7.32
C VAL A 32 -0.86 7.60 -7.55
N LEU A 33 -0.56 6.54 -8.32
CA LEU A 33 0.82 6.17 -8.64
C LEU A 33 1.56 7.34 -9.28
N ASN A 34 0.96 7.95 -10.31
CA ASN A 34 1.57 9.07 -11.04
C ASN A 34 1.88 10.25 -10.10
N GLN A 35 0.99 10.55 -9.15
CA GLN A 35 1.25 11.56 -8.12
C GLN A 35 2.40 11.17 -7.19
N VAL A 36 2.45 9.90 -6.77
CA VAL A 36 3.51 9.39 -5.89
C VAL A 36 4.87 9.45 -6.58
N ILE A 37 4.97 8.99 -7.83
CA ILE A 37 6.27 8.88 -8.53
C ILE A 37 6.76 10.20 -9.11
N LYS A 38 5.90 11.21 -9.27
CA LYS A 38 6.25 12.52 -9.88
C LYS A 38 7.51 13.14 -9.27
N ASN A 39 7.68 13.03 -7.95
CA ASN A 39 8.77 13.64 -7.21
C ASN A 39 9.65 12.60 -6.49
N LYS A 40 9.66 11.35 -6.96
CA LYS A 40 10.41 10.27 -6.32
C LYS A 40 11.27 9.54 -7.34
N LYS A 41 12.48 9.17 -6.93
CA LYS A 41 13.33 8.28 -7.74
C LYS A 41 12.65 6.92 -7.89
N VAL A 42 12.47 6.49 -9.13
CA VAL A 42 11.98 5.16 -9.49
C VAL A 42 13.18 4.29 -9.85
N TYR A 43 13.25 3.13 -9.24
CA TYR A 43 14.29 2.13 -9.48
C TYR A 43 13.72 1.01 -10.35
N ASP A 44 14.57 0.45 -11.19
CA ASP A 44 14.34 -0.81 -11.90
C ASP A 44 15.05 -1.98 -11.20
N MET A 45 15.02 -3.16 -11.81
CA MET A 45 15.63 -4.35 -11.21
C MET A 45 17.15 -4.26 -11.00
N ASN A 46 17.86 -3.43 -11.76
CA ASN A 46 19.32 -3.32 -11.69
C ASN A 46 19.74 -2.23 -10.70
N SER A 47 19.10 -1.07 -10.76
CA SER A 47 19.36 0.07 -9.86
C SER A 47 18.96 -0.20 -8.40
N VAL A 48 18.15 -1.23 -8.11
CA VAL A 48 17.92 -1.72 -6.73
C VAL A 48 19.24 -2.10 -6.03
N PHE A 49 20.24 -2.59 -6.78
CA PHE A 49 21.52 -3.00 -6.20
C PHE A 49 22.42 -1.82 -5.82
N GLU A 50 22.11 -0.63 -6.32
CA GLU A 50 22.84 0.63 -6.06
C GLU A 50 22.24 1.43 -4.90
N LEU A 51 21.05 1.04 -4.41
CA LEU A 51 20.42 1.71 -3.28
C LEU A 51 21.31 1.65 -2.03
N GLU A 52 21.34 2.73 -1.26
CA GLU A 52 21.99 2.77 0.04
C GLU A 52 21.47 1.67 0.97
N LYS A 53 22.36 1.11 1.80
CA LYS A 53 22.00 0.12 2.81
C LYS A 53 21.32 0.77 4.00
N ASP A 54 20.67 -0.04 4.83
CA ASP A 54 20.09 0.38 6.12
C ASP A 54 19.02 1.49 6.05
N LEU A 55 18.49 1.75 4.85
CA LEU A 55 17.34 2.63 4.68
C LEU A 55 16.09 1.97 5.26
N GLN A 56 15.59 2.53 6.36
CA GLN A 56 14.37 2.11 7.02
C GLN A 56 13.18 2.89 6.48
N GLY A 57 12.11 2.19 6.10
CA GLY A 57 10.93 2.88 5.61
C GLY A 57 9.89 2.00 4.95
N VAL A 58 9.04 2.65 4.17
CA VAL A 58 7.94 2.05 3.40
C VAL A 58 8.24 2.19 1.93
N TYR A 59 7.93 1.15 1.16
CA TYR A 59 8.19 1.10 -0.27
C TYR A 59 6.99 0.55 -1.05
N LEU A 60 7.00 0.83 -2.35
CA LEU A 60 6.08 0.28 -3.34
C LEU A 60 6.89 -0.46 -4.41
N ILE A 61 6.45 -1.68 -4.74
CA ILE A 61 6.82 -2.41 -5.95
C ILE A 61 5.62 -2.32 -6.90
N PHE A 62 5.83 -1.94 -8.15
CA PHE A 62 4.76 -1.83 -9.13
C PHE A 62 5.18 -2.29 -10.53
N ALA A 63 4.19 -2.51 -11.38
CA ALA A 63 4.37 -2.75 -12.80
C ALA A 63 3.28 -2.02 -13.58
N LEU A 64 3.59 -1.57 -14.79
CA LEU A 64 2.65 -0.96 -15.72
C LEU A 64 2.30 -1.93 -16.84
N ASP A 65 1.11 -1.79 -17.42
CA ASP A 65 0.77 -2.43 -18.70
C ASP A 65 1.30 -1.61 -19.89
N SER A 66 1.07 -2.08 -21.11
CA SER A 66 1.50 -1.41 -22.33
C SER A 66 0.80 -0.07 -22.59
N GLN A 67 -0.29 0.22 -21.87
CA GLN A 67 -1.01 1.48 -21.91
C GLN A 67 -0.66 2.40 -20.73
N ASN A 68 0.44 2.12 -20.01
CA ASN A 68 0.88 2.85 -18.83
C ASN A 68 -0.14 2.87 -17.67
N ASN A 69 -1.06 1.91 -17.61
CA ASN A 69 -1.91 1.73 -16.44
C ASN A 69 -1.21 0.85 -15.41
N LEU A 70 -1.53 1.08 -14.14
CA LEU A 70 -1.06 0.23 -13.05
C LEU A 70 -1.59 -1.19 -13.21
N LYS A 71 -0.69 -2.13 -13.49
CA LYS A 71 -0.97 -3.56 -13.62
C LYS A 71 -0.85 -4.30 -12.29
N MET A 72 0.14 -3.90 -11.48
CA MET A 72 0.45 -4.56 -10.21
C MET A 72 0.97 -3.54 -9.21
N SER A 73 0.58 -3.69 -7.94
CA SER A 73 1.13 -2.94 -6.80
C SER A 73 1.38 -3.86 -5.60
N TYR A 74 2.43 -3.58 -4.85
CA TYR A 74 2.74 -4.19 -3.58
C TYR A 74 3.40 -3.19 -2.65
N ILE A 75 2.81 -2.98 -1.49
CA ILE A 75 3.35 -2.12 -0.43
C ILE A 75 4.03 -2.99 0.62
N GLY A 76 5.16 -2.55 1.13
CA GLY A 76 5.79 -3.18 2.29
C GLY A 76 6.64 -2.20 3.09
N GLU A 77 7.00 -2.60 4.30
CA GLU A 77 7.99 -1.92 5.13
C GLU A 77 9.22 -2.80 5.39
N SER A 78 10.33 -2.13 5.74
CA SER A 78 11.56 -2.78 6.14
C SER A 78 12.42 -1.85 6.99
N THR A 79 13.26 -2.44 7.84
CA THR A 79 14.44 -1.80 8.44
C THR A 79 15.63 -1.74 7.47
N ASP A 80 15.52 -2.41 6.33
CA ASP A 80 16.49 -2.33 5.24
C ASP A 80 15.72 -2.58 3.93
N ILE A 81 15.39 -1.50 3.22
CA ILE A 81 14.64 -1.54 1.97
C ILE A 81 15.43 -2.29 0.89
N GLN A 82 16.75 -2.08 0.81
CA GLN A 82 17.58 -2.70 -0.21
C GLN A 82 17.56 -4.23 -0.09
N THR A 83 17.88 -4.75 1.09
CA THR A 83 17.87 -6.19 1.36
C THR A 83 16.48 -6.78 1.11
N ARG A 84 15.43 -6.05 1.46
CA ARG A 84 14.05 -6.48 1.24
C ARG A 84 13.69 -6.57 -0.24
N TRP A 85 14.04 -5.58 -1.05
CA TRP A 85 13.83 -5.61 -2.50
C TRP A 85 14.61 -6.74 -3.18
N LYS A 86 15.89 -6.91 -2.84
CA LYS A 86 16.72 -8.04 -3.31
C LYS A 86 16.06 -9.39 -2.98
N LYS A 87 15.50 -9.53 -1.77
CA LYS A 87 14.76 -10.73 -1.36
C LYS A 87 13.50 -10.97 -2.20
N HIS A 88 12.74 -9.93 -2.54
CA HIS A 88 11.59 -10.06 -3.45
C HIS A 88 12.01 -10.53 -4.84
N LEU A 89 13.04 -9.90 -5.42
CA LEU A 89 13.62 -10.30 -6.71
C LEU A 89 14.08 -11.75 -6.71
N TYR A 90 14.80 -12.17 -5.65
CA TYR A 90 15.21 -13.56 -5.46
C TYR A 90 14.02 -14.51 -5.41
N HIS A 91 12.98 -14.21 -4.63
CA HIS A 91 11.78 -15.06 -4.53
C HIS A 91 10.99 -15.13 -5.83
N LEU A 92 10.99 -14.06 -6.63
CA LEU A 92 10.38 -14.04 -7.96
C LEU A 92 11.16 -14.95 -8.92
N LYS A 93 12.48 -14.77 -9.00
CA LYS A 93 13.38 -15.55 -9.88
C LYS A 93 13.31 -17.05 -9.59
N ASN A 94 13.33 -17.43 -8.31
CA ASN A 94 13.28 -18.82 -7.87
C ASN A 94 11.86 -19.38 -7.71
N LYS A 95 10.83 -18.60 -8.08
CA LYS A 95 9.42 -19.01 -8.00
C LYS A 95 8.95 -19.44 -6.58
N ASN A 96 9.55 -18.89 -5.52
CA ASN A 96 9.21 -19.24 -4.14
C ASN A 96 7.77 -18.86 -3.76
N ARG A 97 7.17 -19.59 -2.80
CA ARG A 97 5.79 -19.36 -2.32
C ARG A 97 5.48 -17.91 -1.92
N PRO A 98 6.36 -17.15 -1.23
CA PRO A 98 6.08 -15.77 -0.84
C PRO A 98 5.78 -14.82 -2.02
N ALA A 99 6.35 -15.10 -3.19
CA ALA A 99 6.16 -14.29 -4.39
C ALA A 99 5.03 -14.78 -5.30
N ALA A 100 4.28 -15.83 -4.92
CA ALA A 100 3.25 -16.43 -5.78
C ALA A 100 2.19 -15.41 -6.24
N ARG A 101 1.74 -14.53 -5.34
CA ARG A 101 0.74 -13.52 -5.68
C ARG A 101 1.28 -12.40 -6.57
N LEU A 102 2.54 -11.99 -6.36
CA LEU A 102 3.23 -11.05 -7.25
C LEU A 102 3.34 -11.66 -8.65
N ARG A 103 3.84 -12.90 -8.77
CA ARG A 103 3.97 -13.61 -10.05
C ARG A 103 2.66 -13.79 -10.80
N LYS A 104 1.56 -13.99 -10.08
CA LYS A 104 0.22 -14.08 -10.68
C LYS A 104 -0.19 -12.78 -11.39
N LEU A 105 0.26 -11.63 -10.89
CA LEU A 105 -0.07 -10.31 -11.43
C LEU A 105 0.98 -9.84 -12.44
N GLU A 106 2.26 -10.11 -12.21
CA GLU A 106 3.37 -9.83 -13.12
C GLU A 106 4.41 -10.94 -13.02
N SER A 107 4.54 -11.72 -14.10
CA SER A 107 5.50 -12.82 -14.20
C SER A 107 6.87 -12.35 -14.69
N ASN A 108 6.93 -11.24 -15.42
CA ASN A 108 8.17 -10.70 -15.95
C ASN A 108 8.81 -9.74 -14.94
N ILE A 109 9.93 -10.17 -14.37
CA ILE A 109 10.67 -9.42 -13.35
C ILE A 109 11.23 -8.11 -13.91
N SER A 110 11.56 -8.03 -15.20
CA SER A 110 12.11 -6.81 -15.81
C SER A 110 11.09 -5.67 -15.94
N ASN A 111 9.79 -5.98 -15.82
CA ASN A 111 8.72 -4.99 -15.77
C ASN A 111 8.57 -4.34 -14.39
N LEU A 112 9.22 -4.88 -13.35
CA LEU A 112 9.07 -4.36 -12.00
C LEU A 112 9.81 -3.04 -11.85
N ARG A 113 9.16 -2.14 -11.12
CA ARG A 113 9.66 -0.85 -10.70
C ARG A 113 9.49 -0.72 -9.19
N PHE A 114 10.37 0.04 -8.57
CA PHE A 114 10.45 0.19 -7.12
C PHE A 114 10.53 1.67 -6.77
N VAL A 115 9.90 2.05 -5.66
CA VAL A 115 9.95 3.43 -5.17
C VAL A 115 9.86 3.44 -3.65
N ILE A 116 10.63 4.31 -3.01
CA ILE A 116 10.56 4.56 -1.57
C ILE A 116 9.43 5.55 -1.30
N LEU A 117 8.43 5.13 -0.53
CA LEU A 117 7.26 5.92 -0.20
C LEU A 117 7.52 6.88 0.97
N ALA A 118 8.21 6.41 2.00
CA ALA A 118 8.61 7.21 3.15
C ALA A 118 9.84 6.57 3.82
N LEU A 119 10.68 7.39 4.42
CA LEU A 119 11.78 6.95 5.29
C LEU A 119 11.40 7.26 6.74
N THR A 120 11.54 6.29 7.63
CA THR A 120 11.31 6.45 9.07
C THR A 120 11.92 5.27 9.83
N ASP A 121 12.60 5.58 10.92
CA ASP A 121 13.22 4.66 11.86
C ASP A 121 12.21 4.07 12.86
N SER A 122 11.11 4.78 13.11
CA SER A 122 10.01 4.32 13.95
C SER A 122 9.25 3.16 13.30
N GLN A 123 9.34 1.97 13.90
CA GLN A 123 8.60 0.81 13.44
C GLN A 123 7.10 1.07 13.39
N ASN A 124 6.54 1.75 14.40
CA ASN A 124 5.09 1.98 14.42
C ASN A 124 4.67 2.93 13.30
N GLN A 125 5.47 3.96 13.03
CA GLN A 125 5.22 4.90 11.94
C GLN A 125 5.36 4.24 10.57
N ARG A 126 6.33 3.33 10.38
CA ARG A 126 6.41 2.47 9.18
C ARG A 126 5.15 1.64 9.00
N LEU A 127 4.65 1.00 10.06
CA LEU A 127 3.46 0.15 9.99
C LEU A 127 2.18 0.95 9.70
N LYS A 128 2.04 2.15 10.30
CA LYS A 128 0.95 3.10 9.99
C LYS A 128 1.03 3.54 8.52
N THR A 129 2.20 3.95 8.06
CA THR A 129 2.42 4.40 6.68
C THR A 129 2.22 3.27 5.65
N GLU A 130 2.68 2.05 5.94
CA GLU A 130 2.41 0.85 5.13
C GLU A 130 0.90 0.64 4.99
N THR A 131 0.18 0.64 6.12
CA THR A 131 -1.28 0.48 6.16
C THR A 131 -1.98 1.57 5.34
N TYR A 132 -1.55 2.82 5.48
CA TYR A 132 -2.06 3.95 4.69
C TYR A 132 -1.98 3.67 3.19
N TYR A 133 -0.81 3.30 2.70
CA TYR A 133 -0.59 3.04 1.28
C TYR A 133 -1.29 1.76 0.80
N ILE A 134 -1.43 0.72 1.63
CA ILE A 134 -2.20 -0.48 1.26
C ILE A 134 -3.67 -0.12 0.99
N TYR A 135 -4.31 0.71 1.82
CA TYR A 135 -5.66 1.18 1.57
C TYR A 135 -5.76 2.10 0.36
N THR A 136 -4.75 2.95 0.17
CA THR A 136 -4.68 3.86 -0.96
C THR A 136 -4.66 3.09 -2.28
N PHE A 137 -3.80 2.07 -2.41
CA PHE A 137 -3.70 1.20 -3.59
C PHE A 137 -4.63 -0.03 -3.54
N LYS A 138 -5.58 -0.07 -2.62
CA LYS A 138 -6.45 -1.23 -2.42
C LYS A 138 -7.28 -1.55 -3.65
N SER A 139 -7.07 -2.76 -4.16
CA SER A 139 -7.74 -3.29 -5.34
C SER A 139 -7.74 -4.82 -5.33
N ARG A 140 -8.83 -5.44 -5.81
CA ARG A 140 -8.86 -6.89 -6.04
C ARG A 140 -8.15 -7.32 -7.32
N PHE A 141 -7.85 -6.39 -8.23
CA PHE A 141 -7.31 -6.68 -9.55
C PHE A 141 -5.79 -6.52 -9.62
N ILE A 142 -5.23 -5.54 -8.91
CA ILE A 142 -3.83 -5.15 -9.08
C ILE A 142 -3.01 -5.23 -7.78
N SER A 143 -3.63 -5.34 -6.61
CA SER A 143 -2.88 -5.36 -5.34
C SER A 143 -2.40 -6.78 -4.99
N ALA A 144 -1.10 -6.91 -4.76
CA ALA A 144 -0.48 -8.15 -4.30
C ALA A 144 -0.51 -8.31 -2.77
N ASN A 145 -0.85 -7.25 -2.00
CA ASN A 145 -0.98 -7.34 -0.56
C ASN A 145 -2.13 -8.28 -0.17
N SER A 146 -1.82 -9.26 0.69
CA SER A 146 -2.81 -10.20 1.26
C SER A 146 -3.39 -9.74 2.57
N LYS A 147 -2.61 -8.99 3.37
CA LYS A 147 -3.01 -8.38 4.63
C LYS A 147 -3.12 -6.88 4.45
N ILE A 148 -4.05 -6.28 5.19
CA ILE A 148 -4.32 -4.84 5.15
C ILE A 148 -3.49 -4.08 6.18
N ALA A 149 -3.33 -4.64 7.36
CA ALA A 149 -2.55 -4.07 8.45
C ALA A 149 -1.75 -5.17 9.15
N ASN A 150 -0.66 -4.77 9.79
CA ASN A 150 0.19 -5.64 10.58
C ASN A 150 -0.25 -5.63 12.04
N ASN A 151 -0.34 -6.80 12.69
CA ASN A 151 -0.71 -6.92 14.10
C ASN A 151 0.35 -6.33 15.05
N LYS A 152 1.56 -6.04 14.55
CA LYS A 152 2.60 -5.33 15.29
C LYS A 152 2.32 -3.82 15.43
N MET A 153 1.41 -3.27 14.65
CA MET A 153 1.03 -1.87 14.75
C MET A 153 0.45 -1.59 16.14
N ARG A 154 0.76 -0.41 16.68
CA ARG A 154 0.37 0.05 18.00
C ARG A 154 -0.49 1.31 17.94
N CYS A 155 -1.46 1.39 18.86
CA CYS A 155 -2.20 2.61 19.13
C CYS A 155 -1.32 3.67 19.82
N ASN A 156 -1.88 4.84 20.10
CA ASN A 156 -1.12 5.95 20.69
C ASN A 156 -0.65 5.67 22.13
N PHE A 157 -1.23 4.66 22.78
CA PHE A 157 -0.87 4.19 24.12
C PHE A 157 0.00 2.92 24.11
N GLY A 158 0.55 2.52 22.95
CA GLY A 158 1.43 1.36 22.86
C GLY A 158 0.75 -0.02 22.85
N HIS A 159 -0.59 -0.08 22.89
CA HIS A 159 -1.34 -1.33 22.75
C HIS A 159 -1.44 -1.79 21.29
N GLY A 160 -1.70 -3.07 21.05
CA GLY A 160 -1.92 -3.61 19.71
C GLY A 160 -3.18 -3.08 19.01
N VAL A 161 -3.21 -3.24 17.69
CA VAL A 161 -4.36 -2.88 16.85
C VAL A 161 -5.24 -4.09 16.58
N LYS A 162 -6.54 -3.94 16.85
CA LYS A 162 -7.55 -4.98 16.57
C LYS A 162 -7.97 -5.02 15.12
N LYS A 163 -8.27 -3.84 14.58
CA LYS A 163 -8.77 -3.68 13.21
C LYS A 163 -8.39 -2.31 12.67
N THR A 164 -8.26 -2.25 11.37
CA THR A 164 -8.22 -1.01 10.61
C THR A 164 -9.43 -0.94 9.70
N PHE A 165 -9.87 0.27 9.38
CA PHE A 165 -10.96 0.46 8.44
C PHE A 165 -10.81 1.78 7.71
N LEU A 166 -11.39 1.80 6.51
CA LEU A 166 -11.44 2.98 5.67
C LEU A 166 -12.78 3.68 5.87
N THR A 167 -12.74 4.97 6.12
CA THR A 167 -13.87 5.89 6.08
C THR A 167 -13.49 7.10 5.23
N TYR A 168 -14.41 8.05 5.11
CA TYR A 168 -14.24 9.22 4.27
C TYR A 168 -14.81 10.42 5.00
N SER A 169 -14.18 11.56 4.82
CA SER A 169 -14.69 12.86 5.21
C SER A 169 -14.85 13.73 3.98
N GLU A 170 -15.83 14.63 4.01
CA GLU A 170 -15.98 15.70 3.04
C GLU A 170 -15.49 16.98 3.72
N ILE A 171 -14.38 17.51 3.24
CA ILE A 171 -13.77 18.75 3.74
C ILE A 171 -13.60 19.66 2.53
N ASP A 172 -14.17 20.87 2.59
CA ASP A 172 -14.15 21.86 1.50
C ASP A 172 -14.66 21.31 0.16
N GLY A 173 -15.72 20.49 0.20
CA GLY A 173 -16.29 19.83 -0.98
C GLY A 173 -15.39 18.74 -1.60
N LYS A 174 -14.27 18.39 -0.95
CA LYS A 174 -13.35 17.33 -1.39
C LYS A 174 -13.54 16.09 -0.52
N PHE A 175 -13.71 14.95 -1.18
CA PHE A 175 -13.70 13.64 -0.53
C PHE A 175 -12.27 13.26 -0.14
N ARG A 176 -12.02 13.09 1.16
CA ARG A 176 -10.76 12.59 1.70
C ARG A 176 -10.93 11.16 2.19
N LEU A 177 -9.95 10.32 1.87
CA LEU A 177 -9.83 8.97 2.40
C LEU A 177 -9.24 9.06 3.81
N GLU A 178 -9.97 8.57 4.80
CA GLU A 178 -9.50 8.50 6.18
C GLU A 178 -9.37 7.05 6.59
N ILE A 179 -8.22 6.68 7.13
CA ILE A 179 -7.96 5.31 7.59
C ILE A 179 -7.83 5.39 9.10
N TYR A 180 -8.57 4.54 9.81
CA TYR A 180 -8.51 4.50 11.26
C TYR A 180 -8.01 3.14 11.74
N GLY A 181 -7.25 3.16 12.82
CA GLY A 181 -6.97 2.00 13.67
C GLY A 181 -7.85 2.01 14.91
N CYS A 182 -8.30 0.84 15.34
CA CYS A 182 -8.88 0.64 16.67
C CYS A 182 -7.94 -0.18 17.53
N CYS A 183 -7.70 0.29 18.75
CA CYS A 183 -7.00 -0.48 19.77
C CYS A 183 -7.72 -1.82 20.09
N TRP A 184 -6.94 -2.83 20.44
CA TRP A 184 -7.43 -4.14 20.86
C TRP A 184 -7.78 -4.27 22.34
N ASN A 185 -7.15 -3.45 23.19
CA ASN A 185 -7.35 -3.49 24.63
C ASN A 185 -8.74 -2.92 24.95
N LYS A 186 -9.58 -3.69 25.66
CA LYS A 186 -10.96 -3.31 25.98
C LYS A 186 -11.06 -2.03 26.81
N MET A 187 -10.05 -1.73 27.63
CA MET A 187 -9.97 -0.50 28.43
C MET A 187 -9.48 0.70 27.61
N CYS A 188 -8.67 0.45 26.58
CA CYS A 188 -8.17 1.49 25.69
C CYS A 188 -9.08 1.60 24.46
N GLN A 189 -10.04 2.52 24.51
CA GLN A 189 -10.97 2.79 23.40
C GLN A 189 -10.38 3.66 22.28
N ASP A 190 -9.05 3.81 22.25
CA ASP A 190 -8.36 4.65 21.28
C ASP A 190 -8.70 4.27 19.83
N ARG A 191 -9.19 5.28 19.11
CA ARG A 191 -9.40 5.28 17.67
C ARG A 191 -8.53 6.37 17.09
N PHE A 192 -7.48 5.97 16.40
CA PHE A 192 -6.48 6.89 15.88
C PHE A 192 -6.51 6.93 14.36
N LEU A 193 -6.29 8.11 13.80
CA LEU A 193 -6.11 8.31 12.37
C LEU A 193 -4.76 7.69 11.95
N ILE A 194 -4.77 7.03 10.80
CA ILE A 194 -3.61 6.52 10.10
C ILE A 194 -3.51 7.34 8.82
N ASP A 195 -2.61 8.31 8.83
CA ASP A 195 -2.31 9.15 7.70
C ASP A 195 -0.87 8.92 7.22
N LYS A 196 -0.57 9.54 6.08
CA LYS A 196 0.81 9.78 5.68
C LYS A 196 1.26 10.96 6.55
N GLU A 197 1.91 10.70 7.68
CA GLU A 197 2.61 11.76 8.40
C GLU A 197 3.58 12.45 7.41
N ASN A 198 3.56 13.79 7.40
CA ASN A 198 4.34 14.61 6.46
C ASN A 198 5.83 14.51 6.74
#